data_AF-A0A087VM55-F1
#
_entry.id   AF-A0A087VM55-F1
#
_cell.length_a   1.000
_cell.length_b   1.000
_cell.length_c   1.000
_cell.angle_alpha   90.00
_cell.angle_beta   90.00
_cell.angle_gamma   90.00
#
_symmetry.space_group_name_H-M   'P 1'
#
loop_
_entity.id
_entity.type
_entity.pdbx_description
1 polymer ?
#
loop_
_entity_poly.entity_id
_entity_poly.type
_entity_poly.pdbx_seq_one_letter_code
_entity_poly.pdbx_strand_id
1 'polypeptide(L)'
;MNSRKLLSETRRTFPAIKVHYQQPSRILIVDVTSPSWTNTCSILSEALENTLSLACSLTGPCRVPLLSIYVVQNQQECLLPFTQVRENFARIQACILELRSLPREGCFPQRGNGVVQAVQDGLLQFKQYSRHTAAGGSTNSSAEITILTSQSSKEMVKQLEKKLKDVDLVSLRRIQVIEVLKRDFLEPEDVEQCMPAEEHSSNDTAILGMDIEVQTIEDNVISLEMLFKTWLHDYGTEREHLHLLLPSGGFNHATAPKTTLMCLKCDLQERLLDPALLSGTVDGTMRAADFNSPCQMAAWPATVLHKLQVVKALKSEGVCESVLYGLPFIIRPTSCWQLDWDELEINQHSFHALCHSLLKRKWMLLARREPQNTTPNWNITVHSYYVIVPSDSATLLVKAVAIRELLLPSTFPALLAEHPERVHGPIESALNSLEVEVAYNPLHLKSNLYKYLKNLLYKPLHRQQAQPRDQRPERHQPKQHQSRAKAMVAPLLMAPSPVQVFRPAAMRRDSCERSLLPKE
;
A
#
# COMPACT_ATOMS: atom_id res chain seq x y z
N MET A 1 -9.89 -53.38 -43.69
CA MET A 1 -10.47 -53.19 -42.33
C MET A 1 -9.36 -52.68 -41.43
N ASN A 2 -9.29 -51.36 -41.23
CA ASN A 2 -8.21 -50.70 -40.48
C ASN A 2 -8.76 -49.51 -39.66
N SER A 3 -8.37 -49.50 -38.38
CA SER A 3 -8.08 -48.36 -37.49
C SER A 3 -8.95 -47.09 -37.56
N ARG A 4 -9.68 -46.80 -36.47
CA ARG A 4 -10.04 -45.43 -36.09
C ARG A 4 -9.78 -45.19 -34.60
N LYS A 5 -8.74 -44.39 -34.33
CA LYS A 5 -8.50 -43.70 -33.06
C LYS A 5 -9.60 -42.66 -32.85
N LEU A 6 -10.26 -42.68 -31.70
CA LEU A 6 -11.14 -41.59 -31.26
C LEU A 6 -10.28 -40.46 -30.67
N LEU A 7 -10.53 -39.26 -31.18
CA LEU A 7 -9.89 -38.00 -30.81
C LEU A 7 -10.25 -37.62 -29.37
N SER A 8 -9.23 -37.24 -28.62
CA SER A 8 -9.31 -36.64 -27.29
C SER A 8 -9.96 -35.25 -27.36
N GLU A 9 -11.08 -35.06 -26.64
CA GLU A 9 -11.65 -33.74 -26.39
C GLU A 9 -10.68 -32.86 -25.61
N THR A 10 -10.30 -31.75 -26.22
CA THR A 10 -9.48 -30.69 -25.65
C THR A 10 -10.24 -30.05 -24.49
N ARG A 11 -9.80 -30.39 -23.27
CA ARG A 11 -10.19 -29.72 -22.02
C ARG A 11 -9.93 -28.22 -22.18
N ARG A 12 -11.00 -27.42 -22.35
CA ARG A 12 -10.92 -25.95 -22.28
C ARG A 12 -10.45 -25.60 -20.87
N THR A 13 -9.17 -25.29 -20.73
CA THR A 13 -8.59 -24.65 -19.57
C THR A 13 -9.16 -23.22 -19.53
N PHE A 14 -10.13 -22.99 -18.64
CA PHE A 14 -10.49 -21.64 -18.26
C PHE A 14 -9.24 -20.98 -17.65
N PRO A 15 -8.85 -19.76 -18.09
CA PRO A 15 -7.76 -19.06 -17.45
C PRO A 15 -8.14 -18.82 -15.99
N ALA A 16 -7.20 -19.06 -15.08
CA ALA A 16 -7.34 -18.73 -13.68
C ALA A 16 -7.82 -17.28 -13.55
N ILE A 17 -8.85 -17.05 -12.73
CA ILE A 17 -9.32 -15.71 -12.39
C ILE A 17 -8.10 -14.95 -11.86
N LYS A 18 -7.56 -14.01 -12.67
CA LYS A 18 -6.46 -13.14 -12.23
C LYS A 18 -6.99 -12.34 -11.06
N VAL A 19 -6.46 -12.57 -9.87
CA VAL A 19 -6.76 -11.79 -8.66
C VAL A 19 -6.40 -10.33 -8.94
N HIS A 20 -7.40 -9.46 -9.01
CA HIS A 20 -7.22 -8.03 -9.23
C HIS A 20 -7.00 -7.35 -7.89
N TYR A 21 -5.74 -7.10 -7.53
CA TYR A 21 -5.44 -6.11 -6.50
C TYR A 21 -5.55 -4.73 -7.18
N GLN A 22 -6.58 -3.95 -6.84
CA GLN A 22 -6.75 -2.58 -7.32
C GLN A 22 -5.81 -1.64 -6.54
N GLN A 23 -4.51 -1.87 -6.65
CA GLN A 23 -3.53 -0.96 -6.06
C GLN A 23 -3.38 0.27 -6.97
N PRO A 24 -3.60 1.48 -6.44
CA PRO A 24 -3.47 2.70 -7.22
C PRO A 24 -2.01 2.94 -7.59
N SER A 25 -1.80 3.61 -8.72
CA SER A 25 -0.47 4.06 -9.12
C SER A 25 -0.03 5.22 -8.24
N ARG A 26 1.21 5.20 -7.76
CA ARG A 26 1.71 6.19 -6.79
C ARG A 26 2.48 7.29 -7.49
N ILE A 27 2.16 8.54 -7.18
CA ILE A 27 2.94 9.71 -7.59
C ILE A 27 3.44 10.38 -6.32
N LEU A 28 4.75 10.46 -6.15
CA LEU A 28 5.40 11.18 -5.07
C LEU A 28 5.91 12.52 -5.60
N ILE A 29 5.48 13.62 -4.99
CA ILE A 29 5.97 14.97 -5.28
C ILE A 29 6.73 15.45 -4.06
N VAL A 30 8.00 15.78 -4.23
CA VAL A 30 8.86 16.26 -3.15
C VAL A 30 9.14 17.73 -3.38
N ASP A 31 8.62 18.57 -2.51
CA ASP A 31 8.92 19.99 -2.46
C ASP A 31 10.21 20.22 -1.68
N VAL A 32 11.23 20.68 -2.40
CA VAL A 32 12.59 20.88 -1.86
C VAL A 32 12.94 22.36 -1.72
N THR A 33 11.92 23.24 -1.75
CA THR A 33 12.11 24.70 -1.62
C THR A 33 12.52 25.15 -0.23
N SER A 34 12.46 24.26 0.77
CA SER A 34 12.82 24.57 2.16
C SER A 34 14.33 24.60 2.38
N PRO A 35 14.85 25.55 3.17
CA PRO A 35 16.26 25.59 3.56
C PRO A 35 16.69 24.37 4.40
N SER A 36 15.77 23.64 5.03
CA SER A 36 16.06 22.43 5.80
C SER A 36 16.23 21.17 4.94
N TRP A 37 16.08 21.28 3.60
CA TRP A 37 16.05 20.15 2.68
C TRP A 37 17.25 19.20 2.85
N THR A 38 18.46 19.70 3.13
CA THR A 38 19.64 18.82 3.23
C THR A 38 19.50 17.70 4.26
N ASN A 39 18.91 17.99 5.42
CA ASN A 39 18.69 16.98 6.46
C ASN A 39 17.55 16.04 6.07
N THR A 40 16.41 16.62 5.72
CA THR A 40 15.20 15.89 5.33
C THR A 40 15.43 15.00 4.12
N CYS A 41 16.27 15.41 3.17
CA CYS A 41 16.64 14.65 1.98
C CYS A 41 17.30 13.32 2.33
N SER A 42 18.23 13.31 3.28
CA SER A 42 18.91 12.07 3.70
C SER A 42 17.92 11.10 4.35
N ILE A 43 17.08 11.63 5.25
CA ILE A 43 16.08 10.88 6.00
C ILE A 43 15.01 10.31 5.05
N LEU A 44 14.50 11.14 4.15
CA LEU A 44 13.55 10.76 3.10
C LEU A 44 14.12 9.70 2.17
N SER A 45 15.34 9.90 1.70
CA SER A 45 16.01 8.95 0.81
C SER A 45 16.20 7.60 1.48
N GLU A 46 16.56 7.56 2.77
CA GLU A 46 16.68 6.32 3.54
C GLU A 46 15.33 5.62 3.72
N ALA A 47 14.29 6.36 4.12
CA ALA A 47 12.95 5.82 4.31
C ALA A 47 12.34 5.26 3.00
N LEU A 48 12.53 5.98 1.89
CA LEU A 48 12.13 5.53 0.55
C LEU A 48 12.89 4.27 0.13
N GLU A 49 14.21 4.26 0.29
CA GLU A 49 15.03 3.10 -0.08
C GLU A 49 14.66 1.87 0.75
N ASN A 50 14.42 2.02 2.05
CA ASN A 50 13.96 0.94 2.94
C ASN A 50 12.61 0.39 2.46
N THR A 51 11.62 1.27 2.29
CA THR A 51 10.26 0.85 1.92
C THR A 51 10.19 0.26 0.51
N LEU A 52 10.91 0.83 -0.46
CA LEU A 52 10.91 0.33 -1.83
C LEU A 52 11.73 -0.95 -1.96
N SER A 53 12.82 -1.13 -1.19
CA SER A 53 13.53 -2.41 -1.13
C SER A 53 12.63 -3.54 -0.61
N LEU A 54 11.79 -3.21 0.37
CA LEU A 54 10.77 -4.10 0.89
C LEU A 54 9.70 -4.41 -0.17
N ALA A 55 9.11 -3.38 -0.78
CA ALA A 55 8.09 -3.53 -1.83
C ALA A 55 8.58 -4.36 -3.03
N CYS A 56 9.84 -4.20 -3.44
CA CYS A 56 10.46 -4.94 -4.53
C CYS A 56 10.70 -6.42 -4.19
N SER A 57 10.91 -6.74 -2.91
CA SER A 57 11.27 -8.08 -2.45
C SER A 57 10.07 -8.95 -2.07
N LEU A 58 8.87 -8.36 -1.93
CA LEU A 58 7.65 -9.09 -1.63
C LEU A 58 7.23 -9.96 -2.82
N THR A 59 7.07 -11.26 -2.56
CA THR A 59 6.44 -12.22 -3.47
C THR A 59 4.91 -12.04 -3.49
N GLY A 60 4.24 -12.70 -4.44
CA GLY A 60 2.81 -12.50 -4.69
C GLY A 60 2.52 -11.29 -5.58
N PRO A 61 1.30 -10.75 -5.62
CA PRO A 61 0.97 -9.56 -6.42
C PRO A 61 1.70 -8.30 -5.94
N CYS A 62 2.05 -7.41 -6.86
CA CYS A 62 2.80 -6.21 -6.54
C CYS A 62 1.90 -5.22 -5.78
N ARG A 63 2.27 -4.89 -4.55
CA ARG A 63 1.49 -3.98 -3.68
C ARG A 63 1.68 -2.51 -4.04
N VAL A 64 2.82 -2.15 -4.64
CA VAL A 64 3.07 -0.83 -5.23
C VAL A 64 3.36 -1.02 -6.72
N PRO A 65 2.34 -1.16 -7.58
CA PRO A 65 2.55 -1.60 -8.95
C PRO A 65 3.34 -0.59 -9.79
N LEU A 66 3.04 0.70 -9.64
CA LEU A 66 3.63 1.79 -10.41
C LEU A 66 4.00 2.95 -9.50
N LEU A 67 5.16 3.55 -9.74
CA LEU A 67 5.67 4.71 -9.01
C LEU A 67 6.21 5.76 -10.00
N SER A 68 5.87 7.02 -9.75
CA SER A 68 6.47 8.21 -10.36
C SER A 68 6.98 9.13 -9.27
N ILE A 69 8.14 9.77 -9.46
CA ILE A 69 8.74 10.70 -8.50
C ILE A 69 9.03 12.02 -9.20
N TYR A 70 8.52 13.10 -8.60
CA TYR A 70 8.71 14.48 -9.01
C TYR A 70 9.39 15.27 -7.91
N VAL A 71 10.19 16.24 -8.31
CA VAL A 71 10.85 17.19 -7.41
C VAL A 71 10.49 18.61 -7.82
N VAL A 72 10.27 19.46 -6.83
CA VAL A 72 9.91 20.87 -7.03
C VAL A 72 10.94 21.77 -6.35
N GLN A 73 11.72 22.47 -7.17
CA GLN A 73 12.62 23.55 -6.77
C GLN A 73 12.06 24.89 -7.27
N ASN A 74 12.72 25.51 -8.25
CA ASN A 74 12.19 26.64 -9.03
C ASN A 74 11.15 26.20 -10.07
N GLN A 75 11.35 25.01 -10.64
CA GLN A 75 10.48 24.36 -11.61
C GLN A 75 10.23 22.92 -11.17
N GLN A 76 9.24 22.28 -11.79
CA GLN A 76 8.95 20.87 -11.59
C GLN A 76 9.86 20.01 -12.48
N GLU A 77 10.46 18.97 -11.89
CA GLU A 77 11.31 18.02 -12.58
C GLU A 77 10.84 16.58 -12.29
N CYS A 78 10.67 15.79 -13.33
CA CYS A 78 10.32 14.38 -13.22
C CYS A 78 11.59 13.52 -13.09
N LEU A 79 11.99 13.15 -11.87
CA LEU A 79 13.16 12.30 -11.64
C LEU A 79 12.90 10.84 -12.02
N LEU A 80 11.68 10.35 -11.79
CA LEU A 80 11.29 8.99 -12.15
C LEU A 80 9.93 9.04 -12.86
N PRO A 81 9.85 8.83 -14.18
CA PRO A 81 8.57 8.63 -14.85
C PRO A 81 7.98 7.29 -14.41
N PHE A 82 6.66 7.13 -14.57
CA PHE A 82 5.95 5.90 -14.21
C PHE A 82 6.71 4.63 -14.59
N THR A 83 7.17 3.93 -13.55
CA THR A 83 7.98 2.72 -13.66
C THR A 83 7.37 1.66 -12.76
N GLN A 84 7.40 0.41 -13.22
CA GLN A 84 6.97 -0.73 -12.41
C GLN A 84 7.94 -0.90 -11.25
N VAL A 85 7.45 -0.92 -10.00
CA VAL A 85 8.35 -0.99 -8.85
C VAL A 85 9.07 -2.32 -8.79
N ARG A 86 8.33 -3.41 -9.05
CA ARG A 86 8.91 -4.74 -9.20
C ARG A 86 9.88 -4.76 -10.39
N GLU A 87 11.02 -5.44 -10.21
CA GLU A 87 12.10 -5.62 -11.20
C GLU A 87 12.90 -4.38 -11.60
N ASN A 88 12.46 -3.15 -11.28
CA ASN A 88 13.18 -1.92 -11.64
C ASN A 88 13.89 -1.24 -10.47
N PHE A 89 14.28 -2.00 -9.44
CA PHE A 89 14.93 -1.43 -8.24
C PHE A 89 16.20 -0.64 -8.58
N ALA A 90 16.99 -1.05 -9.58
CA ALA A 90 18.19 -0.30 -10.00
C ALA A 90 17.85 1.11 -10.51
N ARG A 91 16.73 1.29 -11.24
CA ARG A 91 16.28 2.61 -11.70
C ARG A 91 15.76 3.45 -10.54
N ILE A 92 15.02 2.84 -9.63
CA ILE A 92 14.53 3.49 -8.41
C ILE A 92 15.69 3.95 -7.55
N GLN A 93 16.69 3.10 -7.34
CA GLN A 93 17.88 3.44 -6.59
C GLN A 93 18.64 4.61 -7.25
N ALA A 94 18.81 4.59 -8.58
CA ALA A 94 19.44 5.70 -9.29
C ALA A 94 18.69 7.02 -9.06
N CYS A 95 17.35 7.00 -9.10
CA CYS A 95 16.51 8.16 -8.76
C CYS A 95 16.69 8.60 -7.30
N ILE A 96 16.76 7.67 -6.33
CA ILE A 96 17.02 8.02 -4.93
C ILE A 96 18.42 8.63 -4.74
N LEU A 97 19.43 8.14 -5.47
CA LEU A 97 20.77 8.72 -5.45
C LEU A 97 20.78 10.13 -6.06
N GLU A 98 20.02 10.33 -7.13
CA GLU A 98 19.84 11.64 -7.75
C GLU A 98 19.15 12.62 -6.81
N LEU A 99 18.07 12.19 -6.14
CA LEU A 99 17.38 12.96 -5.09
C LEU A 99 18.36 13.40 -3.99
N ARG A 100 19.26 12.50 -3.56
CA ARG A 100 20.30 12.78 -2.56
C ARG A 100 21.41 13.74 -3.07
N SER A 101 21.59 13.81 -4.38
CA SER A 101 22.59 14.66 -5.03
C SER A 101 22.09 16.05 -5.38
N LEU A 102 20.79 16.31 -5.21
CA LEU A 102 20.20 17.62 -5.47
C LEU A 102 20.88 18.71 -4.63
N PRO A 103 20.98 19.94 -5.18
CA PRO A 103 21.68 21.03 -4.53
C PRO A 103 21.15 21.25 -3.11
N ARG A 104 22.09 21.25 -2.17
CA ARG A 104 21.86 21.29 -0.71
C ARG A 104 21.45 22.67 -0.20
N GLU A 105 21.77 23.70 -0.97
CA GLU A 105 21.59 25.10 -0.58
C GLU A 105 21.14 25.94 -1.78
N GLY A 106 20.04 26.64 -1.56
CA GLY A 106 19.48 27.63 -2.46
C GLY A 106 18.15 28.10 -1.88
N CYS A 107 18.08 29.35 -1.40
CA CYS A 107 16.79 29.99 -1.17
C CYS A 107 16.17 30.24 -2.55
N PHE A 108 15.41 29.26 -3.02
CA PHE A 108 14.64 29.40 -4.24
C PHE A 108 13.48 30.36 -3.94
N PRO A 109 13.38 31.50 -4.64
CA PRO A 109 12.25 32.40 -4.41
C PRO A 109 10.95 31.62 -4.70
N GLN A 110 10.05 31.56 -3.71
CA GLN A 110 8.72 30.93 -3.80
C GLN A 110 7.82 31.66 -4.82
N ARG A 111 8.16 31.58 -6.11
CA ARG A 111 7.42 32.28 -7.17
C ARG A 111 6.70 31.34 -8.12
N GLY A 112 6.82 30.03 -7.91
CA GLY A 112 6.33 29.02 -8.85
C GLY A 112 5.12 28.25 -8.36
N ASN A 113 4.20 27.97 -9.28
CA ASN A 113 3.13 26.97 -9.11
C ASN A 113 3.69 25.53 -9.26
N GLY A 114 4.95 25.29 -8.85
CA GLY A 114 5.71 24.10 -9.23
C GLY A 114 5.06 22.80 -8.76
N VAL A 115 4.52 22.77 -7.55
CA VAL A 115 3.78 21.60 -7.03
C VAL A 115 2.52 21.33 -7.85
N VAL A 116 1.75 22.38 -8.19
CA VAL A 116 0.55 22.23 -9.03
C VAL A 116 0.91 21.76 -10.43
N GLN A 117 2.00 22.25 -11.01
CA GLN A 117 2.50 21.80 -12.31
C GLN A 117 2.95 20.33 -12.24
N ALA A 118 3.62 19.90 -11.17
CA ALA A 118 4.00 18.51 -10.96
C ALA A 118 2.76 17.59 -10.83
N VAL A 119 1.70 18.05 -10.14
CA VAL A 119 0.41 17.34 -10.07
C VAL A 119 -0.19 17.19 -11.48
N GLN A 120 -0.27 18.28 -12.24
CA GLN A 120 -0.81 18.26 -13.60
C GLN A 120 0.01 17.36 -14.53
N ASP A 121 1.34 17.47 -14.51
CA ASP A 121 2.23 16.66 -15.33
C ASP A 121 2.16 15.18 -14.95
N GLY A 122 2.18 14.85 -13.66
CA GLY A 122 2.02 13.47 -13.18
C GLY A 122 0.68 12.85 -13.59
N LEU A 123 -0.42 13.61 -13.54
CA LEU A 123 -1.73 13.16 -14.02
C LEU A 123 -1.76 12.97 -15.54
N LEU A 124 -1.14 13.88 -16.31
CA LEU A 124 -1.02 13.75 -17.76
C LEU A 124 -0.19 12.52 -18.13
N GLN A 125 0.94 12.31 -17.46
CA GLN A 125 1.80 11.14 -17.64
C GLN A 125 1.04 9.86 -17.30
N PHE A 126 0.23 9.85 -16.23
CA PHE A 126 -0.60 8.71 -15.86
C PHE A 126 -1.64 8.39 -16.94
N LYS A 127 -2.33 9.40 -17.48
CA LYS A 127 -3.31 9.24 -18.56
C LYS A 127 -2.65 8.68 -19.82
N GLN A 128 -1.46 9.17 -20.18
CA GLN A 128 -0.69 8.65 -21.32
C GLN A 128 -0.25 7.20 -21.09
N TYR A 129 0.34 6.92 -19.93
CA TYR A 129 0.79 5.58 -19.56
C TYR A 129 -0.36 4.56 -19.59
N SER A 130 -1.50 4.93 -19.03
CA SER A 130 -2.70 4.09 -18.96
C SER A 130 -3.25 3.78 -20.36
N ARG A 131 -3.26 4.76 -21.28
CA ARG A 131 -3.68 4.56 -22.67
C ARG A 131 -2.78 3.59 -23.42
N HIS A 132 -1.46 3.66 -23.21
CA HIS A 132 -0.51 2.77 -23.88
C HIS A 132 -0.50 1.34 -23.30
N THR A 133 -0.76 1.19 -22.00
CA THR A 133 -0.68 -0.10 -21.30
C THR A 133 -2.00 -0.89 -21.32
N ALA A 134 -3.14 -0.21 -21.54
CA ALA A 134 -4.47 -0.84 -21.62
C ALA A 134 -4.59 -1.93 -22.71
N ALA A 135 -3.72 -1.95 -23.73
CA ALA A 135 -3.70 -2.98 -24.76
C ALA A 135 -3.18 -4.37 -24.26
N GLY A 136 -2.59 -4.45 -23.06
CA GLY A 136 -1.91 -5.65 -22.54
C GLY A 136 -2.59 -6.37 -21.36
N GLY A 137 -3.74 -5.89 -20.88
CA GLY A 137 -4.56 -6.60 -19.87
C GLY A 137 -4.03 -6.53 -18.43
N SER A 138 -4.22 -5.37 -17.79
CA SER A 138 -4.46 -5.15 -16.34
C SER A 138 -4.34 -3.65 -16.07
N THR A 139 -5.45 -2.92 -16.00
CA THR A 139 -5.42 -1.46 -15.82
C THR A 139 -5.60 -1.11 -14.35
N ASN A 140 -4.55 -0.59 -13.71
CA ASN A 140 -4.75 0.27 -12.55
C ASN A 140 -5.54 1.49 -13.05
N SER A 141 -6.81 1.61 -12.68
CA SER A 141 -7.69 2.67 -13.17
C SER A 141 -7.51 4.00 -12.44
N SER A 142 -6.76 4.00 -11.34
CA SER A 142 -6.60 5.15 -10.46
C SER A 142 -5.15 5.43 -10.07
N ALA A 143 -4.89 6.70 -9.76
CA ALA A 143 -3.65 7.19 -9.16
C ALA A 143 -3.92 7.80 -7.79
N GLU A 144 -2.89 7.81 -6.94
CA GLU A 144 -2.86 8.54 -5.67
C GLU A 144 -1.59 9.39 -5.62
N ILE A 145 -1.74 10.66 -5.23
CA ILE A 145 -0.64 11.63 -5.16
C ILE A 145 -0.30 11.89 -3.70
N THR A 146 0.98 11.74 -3.36
CA THR A 146 1.54 12.14 -2.06
C THR A 146 2.49 13.31 -2.28
N ILE A 147 2.24 14.43 -1.61
CA ILE A 147 3.04 15.65 -1.66
C ILE A 147 3.77 15.79 -0.33
N LEU A 148 5.10 15.74 -0.34
CA LEU A 148 5.93 16.04 0.83
C LEU A 148 6.43 17.47 0.74
N THR A 149 6.18 18.27 1.76
CA THR A 149 6.60 19.66 1.84
C THR A 149 7.00 20.02 3.27
N SER A 150 7.88 21.00 3.43
CA SER A 150 8.12 21.66 4.74
C SER A 150 7.35 22.98 4.86
N GLN A 151 6.53 23.32 3.87
CA GLN A 151 5.63 24.46 3.93
C GLN A 151 4.36 24.11 4.70
N SER A 152 3.67 25.14 5.18
CA SER A 152 2.37 24.95 5.83
C SER A 152 1.41 24.18 4.92
N SER A 153 0.95 23.03 5.40
CA SER A 153 -0.04 22.20 4.72
C SER A 153 -1.31 22.98 4.36
N LYS A 154 -1.77 23.87 5.24
CA LYS A 154 -2.96 24.72 5.02
C LYS A 154 -2.82 25.64 3.82
N GLU A 155 -1.65 26.25 3.64
CA GLU A 155 -1.39 27.12 2.48
C GLU A 155 -1.27 26.29 1.20
N MET A 156 -0.60 25.14 1.26
CA MET A 156 -0.48 24.22 0.13
C MET A 156 -1.85 23.72 -0.35
N VAL A 157 -2.75 23.34 0.56
CA VAL A 157 -4.12 22.94 0.25
C VAL A 157 -4.87 24.06 -0.44
N LYS A 158 -4.85 25.28 0.10
CA LYS A 158 -5.49 26.45 -0.52
C LYS A 158 -4.99 26.70 -1.94
N GLN A 159 -3.68 26.52 -2.18
CA GLN A 159 -3.10 26.69 -3.51
C GLN A 159 -3.53 25.57 -4.48
N LEU A 160 -3.57 24.32 -4.02
CA LEU A 160 -4.04 23.18 -4.81
C LEU A 160 -5.52 23.33 -5.15
N GLU A 161 -6.37 23.61 -4.17
CA GLU A 161 -7.81 23.83 -4.37
C GLU A 161 -8.11 24.97 -5.33
N LYS A 162 -7.33 26.07 -5.26
CA LYS A 162 -7.53 27.21 -6.15
C LYS A 162 -7.13 26.89 -7.59
N LYS A 163 -6.02 26.16 -7.80
CA LYS A 163 -5.39 26.00 -9.11
C LYS A 163 -5.73 24.69 -9.83
N LEU A 164 -6.32 23.71 -9.12
CA LEU A 164 -6.76 22.44 -9.70
C LEU A 164 -8.25 22.42 -10.08
N LYS A 165 -8.99 23.53 -9.92
CA LYS A 165 -10.44 23.58 -10.23
C LYS A 165 -10.78 23.19 -11.65
N ASP A 166 -9.93 23.57 -12.60
CA ASP A 166 -10.15 23.34 -14.02
C ASP A 166 -9.43 22.09 -14.56
N VAL A 167 -8.82 21.30 -13.67
CA VAL A 167 -8.06 20.10 -14.05
C VAL A 167 -8.98 18.88 -13.98
N ASP A 168 -8.91 18.02 -14.99
CA ASP A 168 -9.62 16.74 -14.99
C ASP A 168 -8.97 15.74 -14.02
N LEU A 169 -9.60 15.58 -12.85
CA LEU A 169 -9.17 14.70 -11.75
C LEU A 169 -9.88 13.34 -11.73
N VAL A 170 -10.63 12.94 -12.78
CA VAL A 170 -11.46 11.72 -12.77
C VAL A 170 -10.68 10.44 -12.45
N SER A 171 -9.39 10.39 -12.84
CA SER A 171 -8.51 9.23 -12.59
C SER A 171 -7.77 9.29 -11.25
N LEU A 172 -7.97 10.34 -10.46
CA LEU A 172 -7.27 10.58 -9.21
C LEU A 172 -8.17 10.17 -8.05
N ARG A 173 -7.71 9.23 -7.24
CA ARG A 173 -8.47 8.75 -6.08
C ARG A 173 -8.30 9.68 -4.88
N ARG A 174 -7.10 10.21 -4.69
CA ARG A 174 -6.74 10.99 -3.51
C ARG A 174 -5.50 11.84 -3.74
N ILE A 175 -5.47 13.01 -3.09
CA ILE A 175 -4.26 13.81 -2.87
C ILE A 175 -3.99 13.82 -1.37
N GLN A 176 -2.75 13.53 -0.98
CA GLN A 176 -2.29 13.66 0.39
C GLN A 176 -1.17 14.69 0.47
N VAL A 177 -1.33 15.71 1.30
CA VAL A 177 -0.31 16.72 1.60
C VAL A 177 0.31 16.41 2.95
N ILE A 178 1.63 16.29 2.97
CA ILE A 178 2.39 15.87 4.13
C ILE A 178 3.38 16.96 4.50
N GLU A 179 3.14 17.57 5.64
CA GLU A 179 3.99 18.59 6.22
C GLU A 179 5.04 17.93 7.12
N VAL A 180 6.32 18.06 6.75
CA VAL A 180 7.45 17.50 7.49
C VAL A 180 7.95 18.52 8.50
N LEU A 181 7.70 18.24 9.78
CA LEU A 181 8.06 19.09 10.91
C LEU A 181 9.42 18.71 11.48
N LYS A 182 10.27 19.71 11.74
CA LYS A 182 11.55 19.52 12.41
C LYS A 182 11.36 19.58 13.93
N ARG A 183 12.04 18.71 14.68
CA ARG A 183 12.01 18.74 16.16
C ARG A 183 12.41 20.08 16.78
N ASP A 184 13.28 20.83 16.11
CA ASP A 184 13.85 22.07 16.67
C ASP A 184 12.83 23.24 16.76
N PHE A 185 11.60 23.09 16.25
CA PHE A 185 10.54 24.10 16.33
C PHE A 185 9.41 23.72 17.31
N LEU A 186 9.53 22.61 18.02
CA LEU A 186 8.71 22.37 19.20
C LEU A 186 9.36 23.15 20.34
N GLU A 187 8.89 24.39 20.57
CA GLU A 187 9.29 25.13 21.77
C GLU A 187 9.05 24.27 23.02
N PRO A 188 9.93 24.33 24.03
CA PRO A 188 9.75 23.59 25.26
C PRO A 188 8.42 23.97 25.92
N GLU A 189 7.69 22.96 26.40
CA GLU A 189 6.45 23.09 27.17
C GLU A 189 6.68 24.03 28.36
N ASP A 190 6.22 25.27 28.25
CA ASP A 190 6.01 26.19 29.38
C ASP A 190 5.10 27.36 28.96
N VAL A 191 3.92 27.06 28.41
CA VAL A 191 2.72 27.90 28.57
C VAL A 191 1.50 26.99 28.50
N GLU A 192 0.69 26.97 29.56
CA GLU A 192 -0.63 26.32 29.61
C GLU A 192 -1.44 26.65 28.34
N GLN A 193 -1.57 25.68 27.44
CA GLN A 193 -2.57 25.70 26.38
C GLN A 193 -3.44 24.46 26.53
N CYS A 194 -4.69 24.76 26.90
CA CYS A 194 -5.80 23.82 27.00
C CYS A 194 -5.81 22.82 25.84
N MET A 195 -6.09 21.57 26.19
CA MET A 195 -6.52 20.48 25.30
C MET A 195 -7.25 21.01 24.05
N PRO A 196 -6.87 20.62 22.81
CA PRO A 196 -7.79 20.78 21.71
C PRO A 196 -8.90 19.76 21.95
N ALA A 197 -10.05 20.23 22.39
CA ALA A 197 -11.28 19.51 22.14
C ALA A 197 -11.35 19.27 20.62
N GLU A 198 -11.57 18.03 20.22
CA GLU A 198 -11.93 17.68 18.84
C GLU A 198 -13.25 18.36 18.49
N GLU A 199 -13.17 19.62 18.05
CA GLU A 199 -14.21 20.23 17.25
C GLU A 199 -13.83 20.01 15.79
N HIS A 200 -14.39 18.94 15.22
CA HIS A 200 -14.67 18.91 13.79
C HIS A 200 -15.60 20.09 13.48
N SER A 201 -15.03 21.28 13.26
CA SER A 201 -15.73 22.36 12.58
C SER A 201 -15.84 21.98 11.10
N SER A 202 -16.85 21.15 10.82
CA SER A 202 -17.27 20.87 9.47
C SER A 202 -17.77 22.15 8.81
N ASN A 203 -17.50 22.23 7.52
CA ASN A 203 -18.18 23.03 6.51
C ASN A 203 -17.70 24.48 6.39
N ASP A 204 -16.65 24.65 5.58
CA ASP A 204 -16.81 25.51 4.41
C ASP A 204 -15.85 25.14 3.26
N THR A 205 -16.45 24.67 2.16
CA THR A 205 -15.94 24.67 0.78
C THR A 205 -14.79 23.73 0.40
N ALA A 206 -15.04 22.42 0.36
CA ALA A 206 -14.28 21.54 -0.54
C ALA A 206 -14.68 21.84 -2.00
N ILE A 207 -14.00 22.80 -2.64
CA ILE A 207 -14.37 23.31 -3.99
C ILE A 207 -14.12 22.27 -5.10
N LEU A 208 -13.33 21.24 -4.84
CA LEU A 208 -12.94 20.23 -5.83
C LEU A 208 -13.79 18.95 -5.81
N GLY A 209 -14.74 18.79 -4.87
CA GLY A 209 -15.45 17.51 -4.67
C GLY A 209 -14.53 16.33 -4.32
N MET A 210 -13.25 16.60 -4.09
CA MET A 210 -12.20 15.68 -3.65
C MET A 210 -11.65 16.18 -2.34
N ASP A 211 -11.53 15.28 -1.36
CA ASP A 211 -10.93 15.57 -0.08
C ASP A 211 -9.39 15.50 -0.20
N ILE A 212 -8.70 16.58 0.17
CA ILE A 212 -7.23 16.64 0.22
C ILE A 212 -6.83 16.32 1.66
N GLU A 213 -6.31 15.11 1.88
CA GLU A 213 -5.91 14.71 3.22
C GLU A 213 -4.60 15.41 3.62
N VAL A 214 -4.62 16.04 4.79
CA VAL A 214 -3.45 16.70 5.37
C VAL A 214 -2.92 15.86 6.53
N GLN A 215 -1.60 15.63 6.53
CA GLN A 215 -0.92 14.96 7.63
C GLN A 215 0.37 15.70 8.00
N THR A 216 0.63 15.86 9.28
CA THR A 216 1.92 16.36 9.80
C THR A 216 2.76 15.20 10.30
N ILE A 217 4.04 15.17 9.93
CA ILE A 217 4.96 14.08 10.26
C ILE A 217 6.30 14.63 10.75
N GLU A 218 6.89 14.00 11.76
CA GLU A 218 8.24 14.34 12.22
C GLU A 218 9.31 14.01 11.16
N ASP A 219 10.33 14.87 11.07
CA ASP A 219 11.54 14.66 10.25
C ASP A 219 12.45 13.56 10.84
N ASN A 220 11.96 12.31 10.81
CA ASN A 220 12.71 11.13 11.20
C ASN A 220 12.39 9.93 10.28
N VAL A 221 13.36 9.00 10.17
CA VAL A 221 13.29 7.88 9.22
C VAL A 221 12.09 6.99 9.51
N ILE A 222 11.80 6.73 10.78
CA ILE A 222 10.72 5.83 11.21
C ILE A 222 9.36 6.38 10.78
N SER A 223 9.13 7.68 10.95
CA SER A 223 7.83 8.29 10.67
C SER A 223 7.55 8.36 9.17
N LEU A 224 8.56 8.73 8.37
CA LEU A 224 8.46 8.68 6.90
C LEU A 224 8.36 7.23 6.38
N GLU A 225 9.04 6.28 7.00
CA GLU A 225 8.93 4.86 6.64
C GLU A 225 7.52 4.31 6.93
N MET A 226 6.96 4.64 8.09
CA MET A 226 5.59 4.27 8.44
C MET A 226 4.58 4.89 7.48
N LEU A 227 4.79 6.13 7.04
CA LEU A 227 4.03 6.75 5.98
C LEU A 227 4.13 5.94 4.68
N PHE A 228 5.32 5.64 4.16
CA PHE A 228 5.42 4.94 2.88
C PHE A 228 4.93 3.49 2.95
N LYS A 229 5.02 2.85 4.12
CA LYS A 229 4.44 1.53 4.36
C LYS A 229 2.93 1.51 4.23
N THR A 230 2.25 2.66 4.35
CA THR A 230 0.82 2.76 4.02
C THR A 230 0.55 2.29 2.60
N TRP A 231 1.45 2.54 1.65
CA TRP A 231 1.32 2.10 0.25
C TRP A 231 1.30 0.57 0.08
N LEU A 232 1.70 -0.19 1.10
CA LEU A 232 1.67 -1.66 1.11
C LEU A 232 0.34 -2.23 1.60
N HIS A 233 -0.57 -1.40 2.10
CA HIS A 233 -1.91 -1.83 2.48
C HIS A 233 -2.85 -1.85 1.27
N ASP A 234 -3.80 -2.79 1.28
CA ASP A 234 -4.92 -2.78 0.36
C ASP A 234 -6.00 -1.84 0.90
N TYR A 235 -6.41 -0.88 0.07
CA TYR A 235 -7.37 0.16 0.44
C TYR A 235 -8.73 -0.04 -0.23
N GLY A 236 -9.04 -1.21 -0.77
CA GLY A 236 -10.36 -1.48 -1.34
C GLY A 236 -11.48 -1.27 -0.32
N THR A 237 -12.18 -0.13 -0.37
CA THR A 237 -13.44 0.11 0.38
C THR A 237 -14.66 -0.33 -0.42
N GLU A 238 -14.45 -1.05 -1.53
CA GLU A 238 -15.53 -1.47 -2.41
C GLU A 238 -16.43 -2.52 -1.77
N ARG A 239 -15.94 -3.30 -0.81
CA ARG A 239 -16.65 -4.43 -0.24
C ARG A 239 -16.27 -4.65 1.22
N GLU A 240 -17.22 -5.23 1.95
CA GLU A 240 -17.02 -5.75 3.29
C GLU A 240 -16.08 -6.98 3.23
N HIS A 241 -15.13 -7.07 4.16
CA HIS A 241 -14.17 -8.18 4.21
C HIS A 241 -14.62 -9.33 5.14
N LEU A 242 -15.34 -8.98 6.21
CA LEU A 242 -15.73 -9.92 7.26
C LEU A 242 -17.13 -9.59 7.80
N HIS A 243 -17.95 -10.61 8.00
CA HIS A 243 -19.15 -10.57 8.84
C HIS A 243 -18.89 -11.33 10.13
N LEU A 244 -19.03 -10.64 11.25
CA LEU A 244 -19.00 -11.24 12.58
C LEU A 244 -20.43 -11.48 13.07
N LEU A 245 -20.81 -12.75 13.18
CA LEU A 245 -22.16 -13.18 13.54
C LEU A 245 -22.22 -13.49 15.04
N LEU A 246 -22.93 -12.66 15.78
CA LEU A 246 -23.20 -12.81 17.20
C LEU A 246 -24.55 -13.52 17.42
N PRO A 247 -24.66 -14.41 18.42
CA PRO A 247 -25.95 -14.99 18.79
C PRO A 247 -26.87 -13.89 19.35
N SER A 248 -28.04 -13.66 18.73
CA SER A 248 -29.04 -12.77 19.32
C SER A 248 -29.83 -13.54 20.39
N GLY A 249 -29.86 -13.00 21.61
CA GLY A 249 -30.62 -13.53 22.74
C GLY A 249 -32.12 -13.24 22.60
N GLY A 250 -32.77 -13.78 21.57
CA GLY A 250 -34.22 -13.70 21.44
C GLY A 250 -34.90 -14.68 22.39
N PHE A 251 -35.31 -14.20 23.58
CA PHE A 251 -36.24 -14.92 24.44
C PHE A 251 -37.66 -14.86 23.87
N ASN A 252 -37.90 -15.52 22.73
CA ASN A 252 -39.27 -15.75 22.25
C ASN A 252 -39.62 -17.22 22.43
N HIS A 253 -40.47 -17.48 23.42
CA HIS A 253 -41.20 -18.72 23.53
C HIS A 253 -42.06 -18.94 22.28
N ALA A 254 -42.13 -20.21 21.87
CA ALA A 254 -43.01 -20.79 20.86
C ALA A 254 -42.57 -20.70 19.38
N THR A 255 -42.18 -21.88 18.88
CA THR A 255 -42.26 -22.38 17.50
C THR A 255 -41.36 -21.76 16.42
N ALA A 256 -40.38 -22.58 15.98
CA ALA A 256 -39.41 -22.46 14.87
C ALA A 256 -38.03 -21.82 15.22
N PRO A 257 -36.91 -22.59 15.15
CA PRO A 257 -35.58 -22.09 15.49
C PRO A 257 -34.94 -21.42 14.27
N LYS A 258 -35.31 -20.16 13.99
CA LYS A 258 -34.41 -19.26 13.26
C LYS A 258 -33.82 -18.34 14.30
N THR A 259 -32.68 -18.73 14.86
CA THR A 259 -31.86 -17.82 15.68
C THR A 259 -31.43 -16.68 14.78
N THR A 260 -32.12 -15.54 14.85
CA THR A 260 -31.67 -14.32 14.19
C THR A 260 -30.29 -14.00 14.75
N LEU A 261 -29.25 -13.98 13.91
CA LEU A 261 -27.91 -13.61 14.35
C LEU A 261 -27.74 -12.11 14.16
N MET A 262 -27.16 -11.43 15.14
CA MET A 262 -26.73 -10.05 14.96
C MET A 262 -25.45 -10.06 14.12
N CYS A 263 -25.43 -9.35 13.01
CA CYS A 263 -24.30 -9.32 12.09
C CYS A 263 -23.58 -7.97 12.21
N LEU A 264 -22.29 -8.01 12.55
CA LEU A 264 -21.41 -6.85 12.44
C LEU A 264 -20.62 -6.96 11.14
N LYS A 265 -20.65 -5.90 10.35
CA LYS A 265 -19.96 -5.79 9.07
C LYS A 265 -18.62 -5.10 9.30
N CYS A 266 -17.55 -5.77 8.88
CA CYS A 266 -16.20 -5.40 9.26
C CYS A 266 -15.23 -5.44 8.09
N ASP A 267 -14.20 -4.61 8.20
CA ASP A 267 -13.03 -4.64 7.33
C ASP A 267 -11.86 -5.29 8.06
N LEU A 268 -10.98 -5.94 7.27
CA LEU A 268 -9.79 -6.59 7.77
C LEU A 268 -8.56 -5.81 7.32
N GLN A 269 -7.67 -5.58 8.26
CA GLN A 269 -6.39 -4.92 8.00
C GLN A 269 -5.24 -5.80 8.48
N GLU A 270 -4.29 -6.05 7.58
CA GLU A 270 -3.02 -6.68 7.93
C GLU A 270 -2.25 -5.82 8.93
N ARG A 271 -1.82 -6.40 10.05
CA ARG A 271 -0.99 -5.70 11.05
C ARG A 271 0.51 -5.84 10.79
N LEU A 272 0.91 -6.95 10.20
CA LEU A 272 2.29 -7.35 9.94
C LEU A 272 2.40 -7.88 8.52
N LEU A 273 3.50 -7.57 7.84
CA LEU A 273 3.85 -8.23 6.58
C LEU A 273 4.28 -9.67 6.87
N ASP A 274 3.79 -10.60 6.07
CA ASP A 274 4.18 -12.00 6.18
C ASP A 274 5.66 -12.17 5.83
N PRO A 275 6.52 -12.60 6.79
CA PRO A 275 7.93 -12.85 6.50
C PRO A 275 8.14 -13.93 5.44
N ALA A 276 7.21 -14.88 5.28
CA ALA A 276 7.29 -15.91 4.25
C ALA A 276 7.23 -15.32 2.82
N LEU A 277 6.64 -14.13 2.66
CA LEU A 277 6.59 -13.44 1.37
C LEU A 277 7.94 -12.87 0.94
N LEU A 278 8.93 -12.72 1.82
CA LEU A 278 10.22 -12.10 1.51
C LEU A 278 11.23 -13.07 0.90
N SER A 279 10.76 -14.06 0.14
CA SER A 279 11.51 -15.24 -0.33
C SER A 279 12.98 -14.96 -0.68
N GLY A 280 13.80 -15.24 0.34
CA GLY A 280 15.22 -15.44 0.37
C GLY A 280 15.46 -16.33 1.58
N THR A 281 14.99 -17.58 1.51
CA THR A 281 15.19 -18.56 2.58
C THR A 281 16.68 -18.59 2.91
N VAL A 282 17.00 -18.31 4.16
CA VAL A 282 18.37 -18.30 4.69
C VAL A 282 19.04 -19.68 4.54
N ASP A 283 18.25 -20.73 4.33
CA ASP A 283 18.75 -22.07 4.03
C ASP A 283 18.34 -22.49 2.62
N GLY A 284 19.36 -22.76 1.79
CA GLY A 284 19.20 -23.26 0.44
C GLY A 284 18.60 -24.67 0.42
N THR A 285 17.29 -24.79 0.56
CA THR A 285 16.56 -26.02 0.21
C THR A 285 15.15 -25.71 -0.27
N MET A 286 14.91 -26.11 -1.52
CA MET A 286 13.64 -26.29 -2.24
C MET A 286 12.77 -25.07 -2.57
N ARG A 287 12.84 -24.73 -3.87
CA ARG A 287 11.65 -24.42 -4.67
C ARG A 287 10.69 -25.61 -4.65
N ALA A 288 9.48 -25.40 -4.14
CA ALA A 288 8.22 -25.94 -4.66
C ALA A 288 7.08 -25.32 -3.83
N ALA A 289 6.76 -24.05 -4.08
CA ALA A 289 5.45 -23.53 -3.67
C ALA A 289 4.44 -24.04 -4.70
N ASP A 290 3.99 -25.27 -4.50
CA ASP A 290 2.76 -25.75 -5.14
C ASP A 290 1.63 -24.84 -4.67
N PHE A 291 1.03 -24.11 -5.62
CA PHE A 291 -0.02 -23.09 -5.42
C PHE A 291 -1.34 -23.63 -4.83
N ASN A 292 -1.39 -24.88 -4.34
CA ASN A 292 -2.58 -25.55 -3.83
C ASN A 292 -2.31 -26.38 -2.57
N SER A 293 -1.63 -25.80 -1.57
CA SER A 293 -1.65 -26.39 -0.22
C SER A 293 -2.99 -26.09 0.46
N PRO A 294 -3.73 -27.10 0.97
CA PRO A 294 -4.95 -26.91 1.78
C PRO A 294 -4.70 -26.13 3.08
N CYS A 295 -3.44 -25.85 3.40
CA CYS A 295 -2.99 -25.17 4.61
C CYS A 295 -2.41 -23.77 4.33
N GLN A 296 -2.90 -23.04 3.32
CA GLN A 296 -2.79 -21.57 3.30
C GLN A 296 -3.76 -20.98 4.34
N MET A 297 -3.53 -21.26 5.63
CA MET A 297 -4.31 -20.73 6.74
C MET A 297 -3.82 -19.35 7.22
N ALA A 298 -2.78 -18.79 6.59
CA ALA A 298 -2.09 -17.58 7.06
C ALA A 298 -2.47 -16.29 6.33
N ALA A 299 -3.09 -16.35 5.14
CA ALA A 299 -3.51 -15.17 4.40
C ALA A 299 -5.01 -15.27 4.08
N TRP A 300 -5.81 -14.39 4.67
CA TRP A 300 -7.20 -14.22 4.27
C TRP A 300 -7.19 -13.52 2.91
N PRO A 301 -7.67 -14.15 1.82
CA PRO A 301 -7.68 -13.49 0.51
C PRO A 301 -8.60 -12.28 0.58
N ALA A 302 -8.07 -11.09 0.30
CA ALA A 302 -8.81 -9.82 0.35
C ALA A 302 -10.08 -9.80 -0.52
N THR A 303 -10.20 -10.73 -1.47
CA THR A 303 -11.29 -10.79 -2.46
C THR A 303 -12.55 -11.53 -2.02
N VAL A 304 -12.54 -12.22 -0.87
CA VAL A 304 -13.68 -13.05 -0.44
C VAL A 304 -14.25 -12.57 0.89
N LEU A 305 -15.57 -12.36 0.93
CA LEU A 305 -16.27 -12.08 2.18
C LEU A 305 -16.21 -13.29 3.12
N HIS A 306 -15.62 -13.10 4.29
CA HIS A 306 -15.54 -14.11 5.33
C HIS A 306 -16.71 -13.99 6.30
N LYS A 307 -17.24 -15.12 6.79
CA LYS A 307 -18.26 -15.15 7.85
C LYS A 307 -17.73 -15.90 9.05
N LEU A 308 -17.67 -15.22 10.18
CA LEU A 308 -17.24 -15.77 11.45
C LEU A 308 -18.45 -15.84 12.40
N GLN A 309 -18.86 -17.05 12.75
CA GLN A 309 -19.90 -17.28 13.74
C GLN A 309 -19.28 -17.39 15.13
N VAL A 310 -19.69 -16.52 16.04
CA VAL A 310 -19.25 -16.58 17.44
C VAL A 310 -19.91 -17.77 18.12
N VAL A 311 -19.08 -18.65 18.67
CA VAL A 311 -19.51 -19.90 19.31
C VAL A 311 -19.44 -19.81 20.82
N LYS A 312 -18.41 -19.15 21.37
CA LYS A 312 -18.21 -19.04 22.82
C LYS A 312 -17.56 -17.70 23.20
N ALA A 313 -17.84 -17.24 24.41
CA ALA A 313 -17.00 -16.26 25.09
C ALA A 313 -15.93 -17.00 25.91
N LEU A 314 -14.70 -16.50 25.86
CA LEU A 314 -13.54 -17.02 26.58
C LEU A 314 -13.05 -15.95 27.56
N LYS A 315 -12.59 -16.35 28.75
CA LYS A 315 -11.88 -15.41 29.63
C LYS A 315 -10.46 -15.19 29.12
N SER A 316 -9.95 -13.97 29.23
CA SER A 316 -8.61 -13.62 28.73
C SER A 316 -7.49 -14.50 29.31
N GLU A 317 -7.57 -14.82 30.59
CA GLU A 317 -6.59 -15.64 31.32
C GLU A 317 -6.67 -17.14 30.98
N GLY A 318 -7.75 -17.57 30.32
CA GLY A 318 -7.99 -18.98 29.99
C GLY A 318 -7.42 -19.41 28.64
N VAL A 319 -6.84 -18.50 27.87
CA VAL A 319 -6.30 -18.78 26.53
C VAL A 319 -4.78 -18.80 26.57
N CYS A 320 -4.19 -19.94 26.23
CA CYS A 320 -2.73 -20.05 26.12
C CYS A 320 -2.25 -19.47 24.79
N GLU A 321 -1.21 -18.61 24.82
CA GLU A 321 -0.70 -18.02 23.58
C GLU A 321 -0.06 -19.05 22.64
N SER A 322 0.45 -20.18 23.15
CA SER A 322 1.09 -21.23 22.36
C SER A 322 0.15 -21.96 21.40
N VAL A 323 -1.17 -21.87 21.64
CA VAL A 323 -2.18 -22.45 20.74
C VAL A 323 -2.67 -21.44 19.68
N LEU A 324 -2.21 -20.19 19.73
CA LEU A 324 -2.49 -19.19 18.71
C LEU A 324 -1.37 -19.21 17.67
N TYR A 325 -1.73 -19.18 16.40
CA TYR A 325 -0.74 -19.22 15.32
C TYR A 325 -1.16 -18.36 14.12
N GLY A 326 -0.21 -18.19 13.18
CA GLY A 326 -0.39 -17.38 11.99
C GLY A 326 -0.28 -15.88 12.26
N LEU A 327 -0.54 -15.09 11.23
CA LEU A 327 -0.45 -13.64 11.29
C LEU A 327 -1.76 -13.05 11.84
N PRO A 328 -1.68 -12.07 12.74
CA PRO A 328 -2.87 -11.41 13.25
C PRO A 328 -3.43 -10.41 12.24
N PHE A 329 -4.75 -10.30 12.20
CA PHE A 329 -5.46 -9.24 11.47
C PHE A 329 -6.20 -8.33 12.45
N ILE A 330 -6.27 -7.05 12.13
CA ILE A 330 -7.12 -6.09 12.81
C ILE A 330 -8.48 -6.09 12.12
N ILE A 331 -9.53 -6.21 12.91
CA ILE A 331 -10.93 -6.03 12.51
C ILE A 331 -11.34 -4.62 12.90
N ARG A 332 -11.90 -3.89 11.94
CA ARG A 332 -12.49 -2.56 12.10
C ARG A 332 -13.95 -2.57 11.64
N PRO A 333 -14.80 -1.64 12.09
CA PRO A 333 -16.11 -1.46 11.47
C PRO A 333 -15.91 -1.14 9.97
N THR A 334 -16.78 -1.68 9.12
CA THR A 334 -16.63 -1.49 7.67
C THR A 334 -16.82 -0.03 7.27
N SER A 335 -16.06 0.41 6.27
CA SER A 335 -16.24 1.70 5.58
C SER A 335 -16.72 1.50 4.13
N CYS A 336 -17.43 0.40 3.87
CA CYS A 336 -17.95 0.05 2.55
C CYS A 336 -18.95 1.11 2.06
N TRP A 337 -18.63 1.78 0.94
CA TRP A 337 -19.47 2.84 0.39
C TRP A 337 -20.81 2.35 -0.19
N GLN A 338 -20.97 1.04 -0.36
CA GLN A 338 -22.22 0.45 -0.88
C GLN A 338 -23.34 0.41 0.17
N LEU A 339 -23.00 0.64 1.44
CA LEU A 339 -23.97 0.70 2.53
C LEU A 339 -24.51 2.13 2.65
N ASP A 340 -25.74 2.23 3.14
CA ASP A 340 -26.28 3.54 3.49
C ASP A 340 -25.60 4.10 4.75
N TRP A 341 -25.67 5.43 4.91
CA TRP A 341 -25.02 6.12 6.02
C TRP A 341 -25.57 5.69 7.39
N ASP A 342 -26.88 5.47 7.48
CA ASP A 342 -27.54 5.04 8.71
C ASP A 342 -27.08 3.63 9.13
N GLU A 343 -26.94 2.69 8.18
CA GLU A 343 -26.42 1.35 8.43
C GLU A 343 -24.95 1.39 8.84
N LEU A 344 -24.12 2.23 8.21
CA LEU A 344 -22.72 2.42 8.59
C LEU A 344 -22.60 2.92 10.03
N GLU A 345 -23.39 3.93 10.41
CA GLU A 345 -23.39 4.53 11.74
C GLU A 345 -23.86 3.53 12.81
N ILE A 346 -24.99 2.84 12.56
CA ILE A 346 -25.52 1.80 13.47
C ILE A 346 -24.51 0.66 13.63
N ASN A 347 -23.88 0.23 12.53
CA ASN A 347 -22.87 -0.83 12.56
C ASN A 347 -21.63 -0.40 13.35
N GLN A 348 -21.16 0.84 13.18
CA GLN A 348 -20.04 1.40 13.93
C GLN A 348 -20.34 1.46 15.44
N HIS A 349 -21.50 2.00 15.82
CA HIS A 349 -21.91 2.04 17.23
C HIS A 349 -22.03 0.63 17.83
N SER A 350 -22.61 -0.31 17.08
CA SER A 350 -22.74 -1.70 17.50
C SER A 350 -21.38 -2.38 17.69
N PHE A 351 -20.43 -2.11 16.79
CA PHE A 351 -19.07 -2.61 16.88
C PHE A 351 -18.34 -2.04 18.11
N HIS A 352 -18.42 -0.73 18.33
CA HIS A 352 -17.82 -0.08 19.51
C HIS A 352 -18.44 -0.60 20.83
N ALA A 353 -19.76 -0.80 20.86
CA ALA A 353 -20.45 -1.37 22.00
C ALA A 353 -19.98 -2.80 22.31
N LEU A 354 -19.72 -3.61 21.28
CA LEU A 354 -19.11 -4.93 21.42
C LEU A 354 -17.71 -4.83 22.04
N CYS A 355 -16.81 -4.02 21.47
CA CYS A 355 -15.44 -3.83 21.97
C CYS A 355 -15.44 -3.45 23.45
N HIS A 356 -16.20 -2.41 23.82
CA HIS A 356 -16.33 -1.94 25.19
C HIS A 356 -16.88 -3.03 26.13
N SER A 357 -17.89 -3.78 25.68
CA SER A 357 -18.48 -4.87 26.48
C SER A 357 -17.50 -6.01 26.74
N LEU A 358 -16.67 -6.36 25.76
CA LEU A 358 -15.65 -7.40 25.90
C LEU A 358 -14.52 -6.95 26.82
N LEU A 359 -14.03 -5.72 26.67
CA LEU A 359 -12.98 -5.14 27.54
C LEU A 359 -13.43 -5.10 29.00
N LYS A 360 -14.63 -4.55 29.27
CA LYS A 360 -15.19 -4.46 30.62
C LYS A 360 -15.30 -5.83 31.31
N ARG A 361 -15.56 -6.89 30.53
CA ARG A 361 -15.71 -8.26 31.03
C ARG A 361 -14.41 -9.06 31.03
N LYS A 362 -13.32 -8.53 30.47
CA LYS A 362 -12.08 -9.27 30.18
C LYS A 362 -12.34 -10.55 29.38
N TRP A 363 -13.21 -10.43 28.38
CA TRP A 363 -13.62 -11.54 27.52
C TRP A 363 -13.02 -11.43 26.13
N MET A 364 -12.75 -12.60 25.55
CA MET A 364 -12.44 -12.81 24.15
C MET A 364 -13.58 -13.63 23.52
N LEU A 365 -13.65 -13.67 22.18
CA LEU A 365 -14.64 -14.48 21.47
C LEU A 365 -13.95 -15.60 20.70
N LEU A 366 -14.46 -16.82 20.85
CA LEU A 366 -14.14 -17.94 19.97
C LEU A 366 -15.13 -17.94 18.82
N ALA A 367 -14.63 -17.76 17.60
CA ALA A 367 -15.43 -17.77 16.40
C ALA A 367 -15.03 -18.91 15.47
N ARG A 368 -16.01 -19.43 14.74
CA ARG A 368 -15.86 -20.47 13.72
C ARG A 368 -16.13 -19.87 12.36
N ARG A 369 -15.27 -20.14 11.38
CA ARG A 369 -15.51 -19.72 9.99
C ARG A 369 -16.58 -20.61 9.35
N GLU A 370 -17.55 -19.97 8.71
CA GLU A 370 -18.55 -20.70 7.93
C GLU A 370 -17.91 -21.26 6.64
N PRO A 371 -18.25 -22.50 6.25
CA PRO A 371 -17.73 -23.11 5.02
C PRO A 371 -18.24 -22.35 3.80
N GLN A 372 -17.33 -21.85 2.95
CA GLN A 372 -17.69 -21.06 1.76
C GLN A 372 -18.10 -21.90 0.55
N ASN A 373 -17.67 -23.17 0.46
CA ASN A 373 -18.03 -24.08 -0.65
C ASN A 373 -18.07 -25.53 -0.15
N THR A 374 -19.25 -26.17 -0.20
CA THR A 374 -19.37 -27.62 0.00
C THR A 374 -18.96 -28.29 -1.31
N THR A 375 -17.75 -28.83 -1.40
CA THR A 375 -17.37 -29.65 -2.56
C THR A 375 -18.24 -30.91 -2.59
N PRO A 376 -18.80 -31.30 -3.74
CA PRO A 376 -19.85 -32.33 -3.80
C PRO A 376 -19.36 -33.76 -3.52
N ASN A 377 -18.05 -34.02 -3.52
CA ASN A 377 -17.55 -35.40 -3.44
C ASN A 377 -17.35 -35.93 -2.00
N TRP A 378 -17.33 -35.08 -0.98
CA TRP A 378 -17.07 -35.50 0.40
C TRP A 378 -17.96 -34.67 1.34
N ASN A 379 -18.95 -35.29 1.99
CA ASN A 379 -19.88 -34.67 2.96
C ASN A 379 -19.19 -34.19 4.27
N ILE A 380 -17.88 -33.94 4.26
CA ILE A 380 -17.09 -33.61 5.44
C ILE A 380 -16.69 -32.13 5.37
N THR A 381 -17.19 -31.34 6.33
CA THR A 381 -16.85 -29.93 6.47
C THR A 381 -15.72 -29.75 7.47
N VAL A 382 -14.56 -29.27 7.00
CA VAL A 382 -13.45 -28.82 7.86
C VAL A 382 -13.74 -27.40 8.31
N HIS A 383 -13.62 -27.16 9.62
CA HIS A 383 -13.89 -25.85 10.21
C HIS A 383 -12.59 -25.23 10.73
N SER A 384 -12.41 -23.94 10.47
CA SER A 384 -11.34 -23.13 11.05
C SER A 384 -11.88 -22.30 12.21
N TYR A 385 -11.10 -22.22 13.28
CA TYR A 385 -11.45 -21.47 14.49
C TYR A 385 -10.49 -20.32 14.71
N TYR A 386 -11.04 -19.22 15.24
CA TYR A 386 -10.35 -17.97 15.47
C TYR A 386 -10.70 -17.43 16.86
N VAL A 387 -9.73 -16.82 17.52
CA VAL A 387 -9.93 -16.02 18.73
C VAL A 387 -9.94 -14.56 18.33
N ILE A 388 -10.96 -13.84 18.79
CA ILE A 388 -11.13 -12.40 18.60
C ILE A 388 -10.91 -11.73 19.95
N VAL A 389 -9.92 -10.84 20.00
CA VAL A 389 -9.46 -10.16 21.22
C VAL A 389 -9.76 -8.67 21.07
N PRO A 390 -10.44 -8.02 22.02
CA PRO A 390 -10.68 -6.58 21.94
C PRO A 390 -9.43 -5.76 22.28
N SER A 391 -9.33 -4.56 21.71
CA SER A 391 -8.32 -3.54 22.05
C SER A 391 -9.01 -2.26 22.53
N ASP A 392 -8.29 -1.53 23.39
CA ASP A 392 -8.56 -0.15 23.82
C ASP A 392 -8.74 0.86 22.68
N SER A 393 -8.15 0.61 21.51
CA SER A 393 -8.28 1.44 20.30
C SER A 393 -9.62 1.30 19.54
N ALA A 394 -10.66 0.76 20.20
CA ALA A 394 -11.95 0.41 19.58
C ALA A 394 -11.83 -0.52 18.36
N THR A 395 -10.79 -1.35 18.30
CA THR A 395 -10.58 -2.38 17.27
C THR A 395 -10.60 -3.79 17.89
N LEU A 396 -10.74 -4.82 17.05
CA LEU A 396 -10.58 -6.21 17.49
C LEU A 396 -9.40 -6.85 16.75
N LEU A 397 -8.68 -7.74 17.42
CA LEU A 397 -7.59 -8.52 16.86
C LEU A 397 -8.07 -9.95 16.63
N VAL A 398 -7.88 -10.50 15.44
CA VAL A 398 -8.22 -11.91 15.14
C VAL A 398 -6.97 -12.74 14.92
N LYS A 399 -6.92 -13.91 15.59
CA LYS A 399 -5.83 -14.89 15.51
C LYS A 399 -6.39 -16.29 15.26
N ALA A 400 -5.71 -17.10 14.45
CA ALA A 400 -6.08 -18.50 14.25
C ALA A 400 -5.75 -19.34 15.49
N VAL A 401 -6.54 -20.38 15.73
CA VAL A 401 -6.44 -21.24 16.92
C VAL A 401 -6.12 -22.67 16.50
N ALA A 402 -5.14 -23.28 17.16
CA ALA A 402 -4.81 -24.68 17.00
C ALA A 402 -5.95 -25.55 17.53
N ILE A 403 -6.50 -26.37 16.65
CA ILE A 403 -7.49 -27.39 16.99
C ILE A 403 -6.78 -28.68 17.40
N ARG A 404 -7.55 -29.62 17.96
CA ARG A 404 -7.05 -30.91 18.49
C ARG A 404 -6.10 -31.63 17.51
N GLU A 405 -6.42 -31.59 16.22
CA GLU A 405 -5.71 -32.27 15.13
C GLU A 405 -4.33 -31.65 14.84
N LEU A 406 -4.12 -30.39 15.22
CA LEU A 406 -2.87 -29.65 15.01
C LEU A 406 -1.96 -29.65 16.26
N LEU A 407 -2.49 -30.10 17.41
CA LEU A 407 -1.74 -30.13 18.65
C LEU A 407 -0.84 -31.37 18.73
N LEU A 408 0.45 -31.13 18.93
CA LEU A 408 1.40 -32.20 19.23
C LEU A 408 1.40 -32.49 20.75
N PRO A 409 1.63 -33.75 21.16
CA PRO A 409 1.73 -34.10 22.56
C PRO A 409 2.98 -33.45 23.19
N SER A 410 2.77 -32.70 24.26
CA SER A 410 3.84 -32.04 25.02
C SER A 410 3.69 -32.37 26.51
N THR A 411 4.79 -32.78 27.15
CA THR A 411 4.85 -32.95 28.61
C THR A 411 5.30 -31.64 29.24
N PHE A 412 4.38 -30.95 29.92
CA PHE A 412 4.71 -29.76 30.69
C PHE A 412 4.98 -30.16 32.15
N PRO A 413 6.24 -30.19 32.61
CA PRO A 413 6.51 -30.44 34.01
C PRO A 413 5.86 -29.33 34.85
N ALA A 414 5.29 -29.69 35.99
CA ALA A 414 4.79 -28.70 36.92
C ALA A 414 5.96 -27.82 37.39
N LEU A 415 5.73 -26.50 37.42
CA LEU A 415 6.70 -25.58 38.01
C LEU A 415 6.82 -25.95 39.51
N LEU A 416 8.04 -26.29 39.95
CA LEU A 416 8.29 -26.56 41.36
C LEU A 416 8.08 -25.27 42.15
N ALA A 417 7.33 -25.36 43.25
CA ALA A 417 7.02 -24.20 44.09
C ALA A 417 8.26 -23.68 44.84
N GLU A 418 9.26 -24.54 45.06
CA GLU A 418 10.47 -24.20 45.81
C GLU A 418 11.72 -24.54 44.99
N HIS A 419 12.62 -23.57 44.91
CA HIS A 419 13.94 -23.71 44.29
C HIS A 419 15.02 -23.44 45.34
N PRO A 420 16.18 -24.12 45.30
CA PRO A 420 17.26 -23.86 46.24
C PRO A 420 17.67 -22.38 46.23
N GLU A 421 17.75 -21.73 47.39
CA GLU A 421 18.12 -20.31 47.52
C GLU A 421 19.47 -19.98 46.86
N ARG A 422 20.39 -20.96 46.85
CA ARG A 422 21.70 -20.87 46.18
C ARG A 422 21.61 -20.58 44.67
N VAL A 423 20.49 -20.94 44.04
CA VAL A 423 20.23 -20.74 42.60
C VAL A 423 19.31 -19.54 42.38
N HIS A 424 18.36 -19.30 43.29
CA HIS A 424 17.43 -18.17 43.22
C HIS A 424 18.16 -16.82 43.31
N GLY A 425 19.08 -16.66 44.25
CA GLY A 425 19.79 -15.40 44.47
C GLY A 425 20.55 -14.86 43.24
N PRO A 426 21.40 -15.67 42.57
CA PRO A 426 22.09 -15.25 41.36
C PRO A 426 21.15 -14.90 40.20
N ILE A 427 20.04 -15.63 40.03
CA ILE A 427 19.06 -15.38 38.97
C ILE A 427 18.32 -14.06 39.22
N GLU A 428 17.83 -13.83 40.43
CA GLU A 428 17.20 -12.56 40.82
C GLU A 428 18.15 -11.38 40.66
N SER A 429 19.42 -11.53 41.07
CA SER A 429 20.43 -10.49 40.88
C SER A 429 20.64 -10.17 39.40
N ALA A 430 20.72 -11.19 38.55
CA ALA A 430 20.82 -11.03 37.10
C ALA A 430 19.58 -10.33 36.51
N LEU A 431 18.37 -10.72 36.89
CA LEU A 431 17.13 -10.08 36.44
C LEU A 431 17.04 -8.62 36.91
N ASN A 432 17.42 -8.32 38.16
CA ASN A 432 17.43 -6.96 38.70
C ASN A 432 18.47 -6.04 38.04
N SER A 433 19.47 -6.61 37.35
CA SER A 433 20.43 -5.84 36.54
C SER A 433 19.93 -5.51 35.13
N LEU A 434 18.81 -6.09 34.70
CA LEU A 434 18.22 -5.80 33.40
C LEU A 434 17.43 -4.49 33.48
N GLU A 435 17.55 -3.68 32.44
CA GLU A 435 16.68 -2.52 32.27
C GLU A 435 15.26 -3.00 31.92
N VAL A 436 14.29 -2.58 32.72
CA VAL A 436 12.88 -2.91 32.50
C VAL A 436 12.22 -1.79 31.73
N GLU A 437 11.94 -2.03 30.45
CA GLU A 437 11.14 -1.12 29.63
C GLU A 437 9.66 -1.21 30.04
N VAL A 438 9.02 -0.05 30.28
CA VAL A 438 7.58 0.04 30.63
C VAL A 438 6.69 -0.43 29.47
N ALA A 439 7.13 -0.19 28.24
CA ALA A 439 6.42 -0.58 27.03
C ALA A 439 7.40 -0.96 25.92
N TYR A 440 7.24 -2.17 25.39
CA TYR A 440 8.01 -2.63 24.25
C TYR A 440 7.62 -1.86 22.98
N ASN A 441 8.60 -1.19 22.35
CA ASN A 441 8.42 -0.55 21.04
C ASN A 441 9.17 -1.32 19.94
N PRO A 442 8.48 -2.02 19.03
CA PRO A 442 9.12 -2.81 17.98
C PRO A 442 9.92 -1.95 16.97
N LEU A 443 9.65 -0.64 16.89
CA LEU A 443 10.33 0.27 15.97
C LEU A 443 11.78 0.55 16.37
N HIS A 444 12.15 0.28 17.63
CA HIS A 444 13.52 0.43 18.12
C HIS A 444 14.40 -0.77 17.77
N LEU A 445 13.81 -1.91 17.41
CA LEU A 445 14.55 -3.14 17.14
C LEU A 445 15.06 -3.18 15.69
N LYS A 446 16.36 -3.43 15.52
CA LYS A 446 17.00 -3.53 14.20
C LYS A 446 17.44 -4.96 13.90
N SER A 447 16.76 -5.62 12.96
CA SER A 447 17.12 -6.98 12.49
C SER A 447 18.07 -6.98 11.28
N ASN A 448 18.45 -5.80 10.77
CA ASN A 448 19.20 -5.62 9.52
C ASN A 448 18.50 -6.13 8.25
N LEU A 449 17.19 -6.38 8.29
CA LEU A 449 16.43 -6.86 7.14
C LEU A 449 16.59 -5.97 5.89
N TYR A 450 16.48 -4.64 6.02
CA TYR A 450 16.65 -3.74 4.88
C TYR A 450 18.03 -3.86 4.23
N LYS A 451 19.09 -3.99 5.03
CA LYS A 451 20.44 -4.21 4.52
C LYS A 451 20.55 -5.52 3.75
N TYR A 452 19.92 -6.59 4.24
CA TYR A 452 19.85 -7.87 3.54
C TYR A 452 19.10 -7.76 2.21
N LEU A 453 17.90 -7.16 2.19
CA LEU A 453 17.08 -7.00 0.98
C LEU A 453 17.78 -6.14 -0.07
N LYS A 454 18.36 -5.00 0.34
CA LYS A 454 19.17 -4.15 -0.53
C LYS A 454 20.30 -4.96 -1.17
N ASN A 455 21.06 -5.73 -0.39
CA ASN A 455 22.13 -6.59 -0.91
C ASN A 455 21.64 -7.66 -1.89
N LEU A 456 20.43 -8.21 -1.69
CA LEU A 456 19.83 -9.16 -2.61
C LEU A 456 19.47 -8.50 -3.94
N LEU A 457 18.88 -7.30 -3.90
CA LEU A 457 18.47 -6.53 -5.07
C LEU A 457 19.66 -5.92 -5.83
N TYR A 458 20.77 -5.63 -5.14
CA TYR A 458 22.00 -5.11 -5.75
C TYR A 458 22.83 -6.15 -6.48
N LYS A 459 22.63 -7.45 -6.20
CA LYS A 459 23.36 -8.49 -6.93
C LYS A 459 22.88 -8.49 -8.38
N PRO A 460 23.76 -8.22 -9.36
CA PRO A 460 23.38 -8.36 -10.76
C PRO A 460 22.95 -9.80 -10.97
N LEU A 461 21.79 -9.98 -11.62
CA LEU A 461 21.20 -11.28 -11.93
C LEU A 461 22.02 -12.06 -12.97
N HIS A 462 23.35 -11.96 -12.98
CA HIS A 462 24.28 -12.57 -13.94
C HIS A 462 25.52 -13.10 -13.23
N ARG A 463 25.37 -14.28 -12.64
CA ARG A 463 26.42 -15.29 -12.62
C ARG A 463 25.80 -16.68 -12.66
N GLN A 464 24.95 -16.92 -13.66
CA GLN A 464 24.84 -18.28 -14.18
C GLN A 464 26.24 -18.64 -14.68
N GLN A 465 26.81 -19.68 -14.11
CA GLN A 465 28.16 -20.20 -14.36
C GLN A 465 28.57 -20.04 -15.83
N ALA A 466 29.49 -19.11 -16.10
CA ALA A 466 30.41 -19.33 -17.22
C ALA A 466 31.23 -20.56 -16.83
N GLN A 467 30.98 -21.70 -17.50
CA GLN A 467 31.89 -22.82 -17.41
C GLN A 467 33.30 -22.34 -17.78
N PRO A 468 34.34 -22.73 -17.03
CA PRO A 468 35.70 -22.32 -17.34
C PRO A 468 36.12 -23.00 -18.64
N ARG A 469 36.13 -22.26 -19.75
CA ARG A 469 36.85 -22.68 -20.95
C ARG A 469 38.33 -22.40 -20.73
N ASP A 470 39.11 -23.44 -20.97
CA ASP A 470 40.55 -23.50 -20.77
C ASP A 470 41.33 -22.31 -21.32
N GLN A 471 42.37 -22.00 -20.55
CA GLN A 471 43.36 -20.97 -20.74
C GLN A 471 44.07 -21.11 -22.09
N ARG A 472 44.13 -20.02 -22.87
CA ARG A 472 45.26 -19.75 -23.77
C ARG A 472 45.70 -18.29 -23.62
N PRO A 473 47.01 -18.02 -23.47
CA PRO A 473 47.51 -16.67 -23.28
C PRO A 473 47.86 -16.03 -24.64
N GLU A 474 47.40 -14.82 -24.90
CA GLU A 474 48.01 -13.97 -25.93
C GLU A 474 48.28 -12.54 -25.46
N ARG A 475 49.35 -12.00 -26.05
CA ARG A 475 50.24 -10.92 -25.61
C ARG A 475 49.63 -9.51 -25.71
N HIS A 476 50.09 -8.67 -24.79
CA HIS A 476 50.29 -7.21 -24.85
C HIS A 476 49.79 -6.43 -26.09
N GLN A 477 48.96 -5.40 -25.86
CA GLN A 477 49.39 -3.97 -25.85
C GLN A 477 48.23 -3.01 -25.50
N PRO A 478 48.52 -1.79 -25.02
CA PRO A 478 47.52 -0.84 -24.52
C PRO A 478 47.05 0.12 -25.64
N LYS A 479 45.74 0.40 -25.70
CA LYS A 479 45.24 1.60 -26.38
C LYS A 479 44.24 2.32 -25.49
N GLN A 480 44.64 3.53 -25.08
CA GLN A 480 43.74 4.61 -24.67
C GLN A 480 42.63 4.77 -25.72
N HIS A 481 41.39 4.97 -25.28
CA HIS A 481 40.47 5.92 -25.89
C HIS A 481 39.48 6.42 -24.83
N GLN A 482 39.54 7.73 -24.58
CA GLN A 482 38.47 8.50 -23.95
C GLN A 482 37.27 8.52 -24.90
N SER A 483 36.06 8.36 -24.39
CA SER A 483 34.90 9.02 -25.00
C SER A 483 33.78 9.20 -23.99
N ARG A 484 33.48 10.47 -23.76
CA ARG A 484 32.43 11.03 -22.92
C ARG A 484 31.22 11.24 -23.82
N ALA A 485 30.23 10.34 -23.80
CA ALA A 485 29.02 10.49 -24.60
C ALA A 485 27.90 11.13 -23.74
N LYS A 486 27.77 12.46 -23.86
CA LYS A 486 26.53 13.19 -23.52
C LYS A 486 25.50 12.84 -24.59
N ALA A 487 24.35 12.32 -24.19
CA ALA A 487 23.21 12.14 -25.09
C ALA A 487 22.59 13.52 -25.37
N MET A 488 22.79 14.04 -26.59
CA MET A 488 21.99 15.14 -27.15
C MET A 488 20.83 14.53 -27.92
N VAL A 489 19.61 14.87 -27.51
CA VAL A 489 18.39 14.57 -28.26
C VAL A 489 18.34 15.52 -29.47
N ALA A 490 18.13 14.95 -30.67
CA ALA A 490 18.01 15.70 -31.92
C ALA A 490 16.67 16.46 -31.98
N PRO A 491 16.62 17.68 -32.56
CA PRO A 491 15.38 18.42 -32.73
C PRO A 491 14.51 17.83 -33.86
N LEU A 492 13.21 17.79 -33.61
CA LEU A 492 12.17 17.30 -34.52
C LEU A 492 12.09 18.12 -35.82
N LEU A 493 11.92 17.42 -36.95
CA LEU A 493 11.61 18.00 -38.26
C LEU A 493 10.17 18.54 -38.26
N MET A 494 10.03 19.86 -38.43
CA MET A 494 8.76 20.52 -38.70
C MET A 494 8.28 20.17 -40.12
N ALA A 495 7.07 19.64 -40.24
CA ALA A 495 6.39 19.47 -41.52
C ALA A 495 5.91 20.83 -42.07
N PRO A 496 6.06 21.13 -43.37
CA PRO A 496 5.60 22.39 -43.94
C PRO A 496 4.09 22.39 -44.24
N SER A 497 3.45 23.54 -44.01
CA SER A 497 2.06 23.84 -44.39
C SER A 497 1.88 23.89 -45.92
N PRO A 498 0.76 23.44 -46.49
CA PRO A 498 0.55 23.49 -47.93
C PRO A 498 0.20 24.91 -48.40
N VAL A 499 1.11 25.51 -49.17
CA VAL A 499 0.85 26.70 -50.00
C VAL A 499 0.13 26.25 -51.27
N GLN A 500 -1.07 26.80 -51.50
CA GLN A 500 -1.80 26.68 -52.76
C GLN A 500 -1.02 27.40 -53.87
N VAL A 501 -0.68 26.66 -54.93
CA VAL A 501 -0.14 27.21 -56.18
C VAL A 501 -1.22 27.16 -57.27
N PHE A 502 -1.48 28.35 -57.79
CA PHE A 502 -2.37 28.71 -58.89
C PHE A 502 -2.06 28.01 -60.23
N ARG A 503 -3.10 27.83 -61.08
CA ARG A 503 -3.01 27.96 -62.55
C ARG A 503 -4.41 28.17 -63.19
N PRO A 504 -4.52 28.69 -64.44
CA PRO A 504 -5.30 29.90 -64.71
C PRO A 504 -6.37 29.82 -65.84
N ALA A 505 -7.22 30.86 -65.85
CA ALA A 505 -7.90 31.56 -66.96
C ALA A 505 -8.68 30.79 -68.06
N ALA A 506 -9.98 31.11 -68.18
CA ALA A 506 -10.65 31.39 -69.45
C ALA A 506 -11.93 32.24 -69.26
N MET A 507 -12.21 33.03 -70.29
CA MET A 507 -13.05 34.22 -70.40
C MET A 507 -14.50 33.92 -70.84
N ARG A 508 -15.45 34.82 -70.49
CA ARG A 508 -16.79 35.16 -71.10
C ARG A 508 -17.91 35.17 -70.04
N ARG A 509 -18.95 36.00 -70.07
CA ARG A 509 -19.31 37.29 -70.69
C ARG A 509 -20.69 37.64 -70.09
N ASP A 510 -20.93 38.92 -69.84
CA ASP A 510 -22.23 39.63 -69.74
C ASP A 510 -23.33 39.16 -68.77
N SER A 511 -23.72 40.05 -67.86
CA SER A 511 -25.01 40.76 -67.98
C SER A 511 -25.11 41.93 -66.98
N CYS A 512 -25.30 43.13 -67.53
CA CYS A 512 -25.60 44.39 -66.84
C CYS A 512 -27.02 44.37 -66.25
N GLU A 513 -27.25 45.15 -65.20
CA GLU A 513 -28.37 46.09 -65.21
C GLU A 513 -28.03 47.38 -64.47
N ARG A 514 -28.20 48.48 -65.21
CA ARG A 514 -28.06 49.88 -64.79
C ARG A 514 -29.37 50.35 -64.18
N SER A 515 -29.29 51.30 -63.27
CA SER A 515 -30.32 52.34 -63.14
C SER A 515 -29.64 53.70 -63.21
N LEU A 516 -30.11 54.55 -64.13
CA LEU A 516 -30.66 55.88 -63.83
C LEU A 516 -31.08 56.57 -65.14
N LEU A 517 -32.32 57.06 -65.10
CA LEU A 517 -33.09 57.80 -66.11
C LEU A 517 -32.45 59.17 -66.46
N PRO A 518 -33.03 59.90 -67.44
CA PRO A 518 -33.86 61.03 -66.99
C PRO A 518 -35.08 61.41 -67.86
N LYS A 519 -35.90 62.26 -67.21
CA LYS A 519 -36.99 63.17 -67.64
C LYS A 519 -38.41 62.60 -67.56
N GLU A 520 -39.38 63.25 -66.91
CA GLU A 520 -39.51 64.65 -66.43
C GLU A 520 -39.62 64.80 -64.91
#